data_AF-A0A9J6GSW7-F1
#
_entry.id   AF-A0A9J6GSW7-F1
#
_cell.length_a   1.000
_cell.length_b   1.000
_cell.length_c   1.000
_cell.angle_alpha   90.00
_cell.angle_beta   90.00
_cell.angle_gamma   90.00
#
_symmetry.space_group_name_H-M   'P 1'
#
loop_
_entity.id
_entity.type
_entity.pdbx_description
1 polymer ?
#
loop_
_entity_poly.entity_id
_entity_poly.type
_entity_poly.pdbx_seq_one_letter_code
_entity_poly.pdbx_strand_id
1 'polypeptide(L)'
;MRLTTQRLQLERINRKVIRLVTGLPQYCPVVDLHACSKINALQDVAEQQSQAPRVRLSTTVPGRHILRPLGFDVDNLEPLSSPAPPWELIDLVDGIPLQRT
;
A
#
# COMPACT_ATOMS: atom_id res chain seq x y z
N MET A 1 23.15 10.96 -14.51
CA MET A 1 23.81 9.65 -14.28
C MET A 1 23.62 9.04 -12.88
N ARG A 2 23.30 9.80 -11.80
CA ARG A 2 23.24 9.26 -10.41
C ARG A 2 21.98 8.43 -10.08
N LEU A 3 20.85 8.72 -10.71
CA LEU A 3 19.57 8.04 -10.43
C LEU A 3 19.53 6.61 -10.98
N THR A 4 20.19 6.37 -12.13
CA THR A 4 20.26 5.04 -12.75
C THR A 4 21.12 4.07 -11.93
N THR A 5 22.18 4.56 -11.28
CA THR A 5 23.05 3.73 -10.44
C THR A 5 22.36 3.28 -9.15
N GLN A 6 21.57 4.16 -8.53
CA GLN A 6 20.81 3.84 -7.30
C GLN A 6 19.72 2.80 -7.58
N ARG A 7 18.97 2.98 -8.69
CA ARG A 7 17.96 2.00 -9.11
C ARG A 7 18.56 0.61 -9.30
N LEU A 8 19.70 0.53 -9.99
CA LEU A 8 20.38 -0.73 -10.25
C LEU A 8 20.86 -1.41 -8.96
N GLN A 9 21.31 -0.64 -7.97
CA GLN A 9 21.64 -1.17 -6.64
C GLN A 9 20.41 -1.74 -5.92
N LEU A 10 19.28 -1.03 -5.94
CA LEU A 10 18.03 -1.52 -5.35
C LEU A 10 17.55 -2.82 -6.02
N GLU A 11 17.62 -2.89 -7.35
CA GLU A 11 17.28 -4.12 -8.07
C GLU A 11 18.20 -5.29 -7.68
N ARG A 12 19.50 -5.05 -7.49
CA ARG A 12 20.43 -6.09 -7.00
C ARG A 12 20.06 -6.58 -5.61
N ILE A 13 19.67 -5.68 -4.70
CA ILE A 13 19.23 -6.04 -3.35
C ILE A 13 17.94 -6.85 -3.42
N ASN A 14 16.94 -6.39 -4.19
CA ASN A 14 15.67 -7.10 -4.31
C ASN A 14 15.85 -8.51 -4.89
N ARG A 15 16.69 -8.69 -5.91
CA ARG A 15 17.01 -10.02 -6.46
C ARG A 15 17.66 -10.95 -5.42
N LYS A 16 18.50 -10.42 -4.52
CA LYS A 16 19.06 -11.20 -3.40
C LYS A 16 17.98 -11.62 -2.41
N VAL A 17 17.07 -10.72 -2.06
CA VAL A 17 15.93 -11.01 -1.17
C VAL A 17 15.01 -12.06 -1.77
N ILE A 18 14.64 -11.91 -3.05
CA ILE A 18 13.81 -12.89 -3.76
C ILE A 18 14.45 -14.29 -3.68
N ARG A 19 15.75 -14.41 -3.97
CA ARG A 19 16.47 -15.69 -3.86
C ARG A 19 16.42 -16.27 -2.46
N LEU A 20 16.63 -15.43 -1.45
CA LEU A 20 16.61 -15.86 -0.06
C LEU A 20 15.22 -16.37 0.36
N VAL A 21 14.15 -15.68 -0.04
CA VAL A 21 12.77 -16.05 0.30
C VAL A 21 12.32 -17.30 -0.47
N THR A 22 12.67 -17.41 -1.76
CA THR A 22 12.25 -18.51 -2.63
C THR A 22 13.15 -19.75 -2.55
N GLY A 23 14.35 -19.63 -1.97
CA GLY A 23 15.35 -20.69 -1.96
C GLY A 23 16.01 -20.95 -3.34
N LEU A 24 15.80 -20.06 -4.32
CA LEU A 24 16.32 -20.24 -5.68
C LEU A 24 17.85 -20.06 -5.75
N PRO A 25 18.53 -20.82 -6.63
CA PRO A 25 19.99 -20.79 -6.75
C PRO A 25 20.50 -19.45 -7.26
N GLN A 26 21.77 -19.16 -6.96
CA GLN A 26 22.39 -17.86 -7.27
C GLN A 26 22.43 -17.54 -8.77
N TYR A 27 22.55 -18.56 -9.62
CA TYR A 27 22.60 -18.45 -11.07
C TYR A 27 21.24 -18.58 -11.76
N CYS A 28 20.14 -18.60 -10.99
CA CYS A 28 18.79 -18.62 -11.54
C CYS A 28 18.56 -17.37 -12.42
N PRO A 29 18.01 -17.53 -13.64
CA PRO A 29 17.63 -16.43 -14.50
C PRO A 29 16.67 -15.45 -13.81
N VAL A 30 16.78 -14.16 -14.15
CA VAL A 30 15.96 -13.10 -13.53
C VAL A 30 14.47 -13.30 -13.82
N VAL A 31 14.13 -13.81 -15.01
CA VAL A 31 12.74 -14.08 -15.41
C VAL A 31 12.10 -15.12 -14.47
N ASP A 32 12.80 -16.22 -14.22
CA ASP A 32 12.33 -17.30 -13.34
C ASP A 32 12.25 -16.84 -11.88
N LEU A 33 13.20 -16.00 -11.44
CA LEU A 33 13.16 -15.38 -10.11
C LEU A 33 11.86 -14.59 -9.88
N HIS A 34 11.47 -13.75 -10.84
CA HIS A 34 10.24 -12.98 -10.70
C HIS A 34 9.00 -13.88 -10.76
N ALA A 35 8.96 -14.86 -11.65
CA ALA A 35 7.86 -15.81 -11.78
C ALA A 35 7.61 -16.61 -10.48
N CYS A 36 8.67 -17.05 -9.80
CA CYS A 36 8.54 -17.82 -8.56
C CYS A 36 8.25 -16.97 -7.32
N SER A 37 8.71 -15.72 -7.29
CA SER A 37 8.67 -14.89 -6.07
C SER A 37 7.27 -14.48 -5.62
N LYS A 38 6.32 -14.34 -6.56
CA LYS A 38 5.05 -13.63 -6.34
C LYS A 38 5.23 -12.22 -5.71
N ILE A 39 6.44 -11.67 -5.74
CA ILE A 39 6.78 -10.35 -5.22
C ILE A 39 6.65 -9.35 -6.36
N ASN A 40 5.97 -8.22 -6.09
CA ASN A 40 5.78 -7.15 -7.07
C ASN A 40 7.12 -6.60 -7.57
N ALA A 41 7.16 -6.12 -8.82
CA ALA A 41 8.36 -5.43 -9.29
C ALA A 41 8.54 -4.12 -8.52
N LEU A 42 9.80 -3.71 -8.30
CA LEU A 42 10.11 -2.45 -7.61
C LEU A 42 9.48 -1.23 -8.31
N GLN A 43 9.35 -1.30 -9.63
CA GLN A 43 8.69 -0.26 -10.41
C GLN A 43 7.23 -0.13 -10.01
N ASP A 44 6.50 -1.25 -9.99
CA ASP A 44 5.08 -1.28 -9.63
C ASP A 44 4.87 -0.73 -8.20
N VAL A 45 5.74 -1.13 -7.26
CA VAL A 45 5.70 -0.62 -5.89
C VAL A 45 5.95 0.89 -5.84
N ALA A 46 6.92 1.39 -6.60
CA ALA A 46 7.20 2.83 -6.65
C ALA A 46 6.04 3.62 -7.25
N GLU A 47 5.41 3.09 -8.30
CA GLU A 47 4.23 3.69 -8.92
C GLU A 47 3.04 3.71 -7.95
N GLN A 48 2.76 2.58 -7.29
CA GLN A 48 1.74 2.49 -6.25
C GLN A 48 1.99 3.50 -5.13
N GLN A 49 3.23 3.61 -4.64
CA GLN A 49 3.59 4.57 -3.59
C GLN A 49 3.48 6.02 -4.05
N SER A 50 3.80 6.31 -5.31
CA SER A 50 3.65 7.67 -5.85
C SER A 50 2.19 8.12 -5.91
N GLN A 51 1.26 7.18 -6.12
CA GLN A 51 -0.17 7.44 -6.23
C GLN A 51 -0.92 7.34 -4.89
N ALA A 52 -0.40 6.55 -3.95
CA ALA A 52 -1.07 6.26 -2.68
C ALA A 52 -1.49 7.51 -1.88
N PRO A 53 -0.67 8.58 -1.75
CA PRO A 53 -1.09 9.79 -1.06
C PRO A 53 -2.30 10.45 -1.71
N ARG A 54 -2.35 10.50 -3.04
CA ARG A 54 -3.46 11.07 -3.80
C ARG A 54 -4.74 10.27 -3.56
N VAL A 55 -4.66 8.95 -3.70
CA VAL A 55 -5.79 8.04 -3.44
C VAL A 55 -6.30 8.23 -2.01
N ARG A 56 -5.42 8.24 -1.01
CA ARG A 56 -5.78 8.44 0.39
C ARG A 56 -6.44 9.79 0.66
N LEU A 57 -5.97 10.87 0.04
CA LEU A 57 -6.58 12.19 0.20
C LEU A 57 -7.97 12.24 -0.46
N SER A 58 -8.18 11.50 -1.55
CA SER A 58 -9.46 11.46 -2.26
C SER A 58 -10.60 10.81 -1.45
N THR A 59 -10.28 10.01 -0.43
CA THR A 59 -11.26 9.26 0.38
C THR A 59 -11.72 10.00 1.65
N THR A 60 -11.30 11.24 1.86
CA THR A 60 -11.68 12.00 3.07
C THR A 60 -12.07 13.43 2.74
N VAL A 61 -12.99 14.02 3.51
CA VAL A 61 -13.42 15.42 3.33
C VAL A 61 -12.21 16.37 3.44
N PRO A 62 -11.36 16.29 4.49
CA PRO A 62 -10.19 17.17 4.59
C PRO A 62 -9.19 16.93 3.46
N GLY A 63 -8.99 15.68 3.04
CA GLY A 63 -8.08 15.37 1.94
C GLY A 63 -8.55 15.95 0.61
N ARG A 64 -9.85 15.91 0.33
CA ARG A 64 -10.48 16.57 -0.82
C ARG A 64 -10.30 18.10 -0.79
N HIS A 65 -10.38 18.71 0.39
CA HIS A 65 -10.06 20.13 0.57
C HIS A 65 -8.59 20.47 0.26
N ILE A 66 -7.65 19.55 0.53
CA ILE A 66 -6.23 19.72 0.17
C ILE A 66 -6.01 19.51 -1.34
N LEU A 67 -6.72 18.56 -1.95
CA LEU A 67 -6.55 18.23 -3.38
C LEU A 67 -7.08 19.33 -4.32
N ARG A 68 -8.17 20.01 -3.95
CA ARG A 68 -8.79 21.07 -4.77
C ARG A 68 -7.82 22.20 -5.15
N PRO A 69 -7.10 22.87 -4.22
CA PRO A 69 -6.15 23.92 -4.57
C PRO A 69 -4.91 23.40 -5.33
N LEU A 70 -4.62 22.10 -5.26
CA LEU A 70 -3.54 21.46 -6.03
C LEU A 70 -3.94 21.17 -7.50
N GLY A 71 -5.16 21.57 -7.91
CA GLY A 71 -5.65 21.43 -9.28
C GLY A 71 -6.18 20.05 -9.63
N PHE A 72 -6.40 19.18 -8.63
CA PHE A 72 -7.04 17.89 -8.87
C PHE A 72 -8.56 18.04 -8.97
N ASP A 73 -9.17 17.27 -9.86
CA ASP A 73 -10.63 17.16 -9.97
C ASP A 73 -11.17 16.34 -8.80
N VAL A 74 -11.83 17.05 -7.89
CA VAL A 74 -12.40 16.50 -6.66
C VAL A 74 -13.92 16.37 -6.75
N ASP A 75 -14.54 17.15 -7.64
CA ASP A 75 -15.99 17.29 -7.71
C ASP A 75 -16.63 16.11 -8.46
N ASN A 76 -15.87 15.42 -9.32
CA ASN A 76 -16.28 14.18 -10.00
C ASN A 76 -15.95 12.88 -9.25
N LEU A 77 -15.45 12.97 -8.01
CA LEU A 77 -15.16 11.78 -7.21
C LEU A 77 -16.43 11.18 -6.60
N GLU A 78 -16.44 9.86 -6.37
CA GLU A 78 -17.53 9.17 -5.69
C GLU A 78 -17.89 9.85 -4.36
N PRO A 79 -19.17 9.91 -3.98
CA PRO A 79 -19.56 10.47 -2.68
C PRO A 79 -18.85 9.75 -1.53
N LEU A 80 -18.42 10.51 -0.53
CA LEU A 80 -17.84 9.93 0.67
C LEU A 80 -18.94 9.25 1.49
N SER A 81 -18.65 8.05 1.99
CA SER A 81 -19.53 7.39 2.95
C SER A 81 -19.64 8.25 4.21
N SER A 82 -20.86 8.44 4.71
CA SER A 82 -21.05 9.06 6.02
C SER A 82 -20.44 8.14 7.08
N PRO A 83 -19.61 8.65 8.00
CA PRO A 83 -19.18 7.84 9.14
C PRO A 83 -20.41 7.37 9.90
N ALA A 84 -20.42 6.08 10.30
CA ALA A 84 -21.41 5.58 11.23
C ALA A 84 -21.32 6.40 12.52
N PRO A 85 -22.45 6.79 13.11
CA PRO A 85 -22.41 7.51 14.37
C PRO A 85 -21.78 6.66 15.48
N PRO A 86 -21.18 7.31 16.50
CA PRO A 86 -20.34 6.62 17.48
C PRO A 86 -21.08 5.55 18.30
N TRP A 87 -22.40 5.66 18.47
CA TRP A 87 -23.20 4.68 19.18
C TRP A 87 -23.46 3.38 18.39
N GLU A 88 -23.24 3.36 17.08
CA GLU A 88 -23.29 2.14 16.26
C GLU A 88 -21.95 1.41 16.20
N LEU A 89 -20.88 2.02 16.74
CA LEU A 89 -19.51 1.47 16.75
C LEU A 89 -19.18 0.74 18.06
N ILE A 90 -20.06 0.80 19.05
CA ILE A 90 -19.88 0.15 20.35
C ILE A 90 -20.52 -1.22 20.27
N ASP A 91 -19.70 -2.28 20.34
CA ASP A 91 -20.21 -3.60 20.66
C ASP A 91 -20.77 -3.52 22.10
N LEU A 92 -22.10 -3.44 22.20
CA LEU A 92 -22.79 -3.59 23.48
C LEU A 92 -22.49 -5.01 23.96
N VAL A 93 -21.47 -5.14 24.82
CA VAL A 93 -21.27 -6.36 25.59
C VAL A 93 -22.50 -6.47 26.48
N ASP A 94 -23.40 -7.40 26.15
CA ASP A 94 -24.45 -7.83 27.05
C ASP A 94 -23.79 -8.07 28.40
N GLY A 95 -24.30 -7.42 29.45
CA GLY A 95 -23.67 -7.29 30.78
C GLY A 95 -23.53 -8.60 31.56
N ILE A 96 -23.07 -9.67 30.91
CA ILE A 96 -22.72 -10.95 31.47
C ILE A 96 -21.49 -10.71 32.35
N PRO A 97 -21.61 -10.87 33.68
CA PRO A 97 -20.49 -10.68 34.57
C PRO A 97 -19.40 -11.70 34.24
N LEU A 98 -18.15 -11.24 34.19
CA LEU A 98 -16.98 -12.10 34.03
C LEU A 98 -16.98 -13.17 35.13
N GLN A 99 -17.02 -14.44 34.76
CA GLN A 99 -16.99 -15.53 35.73
C GLN A 99 -15.61 -15.58 36.40
N ARG A 100 -15.59 -15.53 37.73
CA ARG A 100 -14.37 -15.73 38.52
C ARG A 100 -13.98 -17.21 38.44
N THR A 101 -12.86 -17.50 37.77
CA THR A 101 -12.10 -18.74 37.92
C THR A 101 -11.32 -18.75 39.22
#